data_AF-P85046-F1
#
_entry.id   AF-P85046-F1
#
_cell.length_a   1.000
_cell.length_b   1.000
_cell.length_c   1.000
_cell.angle_alpha   90.00
_cell.angle_beta   90.00
_cell.angle_gamma   90.00
#
_symmetry.space_group_name_H-M   'P 1'
#
loop_
_entity.id
_entity.type
_entity.pdbx_description
1 polymer ?
#
loop_
_entity_poly.entity_id
_entity_poly.type
_entity_poly.pdbx_seq_one_letter_code
_entity_poly.pdbx_strand_id
1 'polypeptide(L)'
;MRDPFFYRWHSYIDDIFQEHKERLRPYTEAQLNFNGITVTGVQVAPERGPTNTFQTSWQQSDVDLSRGMDFVAPRGNVTARFTHLNHTPFTYSIQVNNSSGAQRMGMVRIFLAPKTDERGNEMLFRDQRLMMIEMDKFVVSMRPGQNTIRRRSTESTVTIPFERTFRSLEESRPDQTTDAQQQFNFCGCGWPHHM
;
A
#
# COMPACT_ATOMS: atom_id res chain seq x y z
N MET A 1 7.09 13.11 -10.26
CA MET A 1 6.41 13.32 -8.95
C MET A 1 6.92 14.53 -8.16
N ARG A 2 8.18 14.99 -8.31
CA ARG A 2 8.68 16.16 -7.56
C ARG A 2 8.04 17.50 -7.94
N ASP A 3 7.77 17.70 -9.23
CA ASP A 3 7.11 18.92 -9.72
C ASP A 3 5.59 18.82 -9.44
N PRO A 4 4.97 19.78 -8.72
CA PRO A 4 3.52 19.79 -8.49
C PRO A 4 2.67 19.75 -9.76
N PHE A 5 3.19 20.24 -10.89
CA PHE A 5 2.50 20.15 -12.19
C PHE A 5 2.20 18.71 -12.60
N PHE A 6 3.03 17.75 -12.15
CA PHE A 6 2.79 16.32 -12.36
C PHE A 6 1.38 15.91 -11.97
N TYR A 7 0.90 16.33 -10.80
CA TYR A 7 -0.41 15.95 -10.28
C TYR A 7 -1.55 16.62 -11.04
N ARG A 8 -1.38 17.88 -11.47
CA ARG A 8 -2.36 18.60 -12.30
C ARG A 8 -2.53 17.96 -13.68
N TRP A 9 -1.43 17.56 -14.29
CA TRP A 9 -1.48 16.89 -15.60
C TRP A 9 -2.12 15.50 -15.48
N HIS A 10 -1.72 14.72 -14.48
CA HIS A 10 -2.28 13.37 -14.31
C HIS A 10 -3.74 13.39 -13.83
N SER A 11 -4.19 14.40 -13.08
CA SER A 11 -5.60 14.56 -12.76
C SER A 11 -6.43 14.85 -14.02
N TYR A 12 -5.93 15.71 -14.91
CA TYR A 12 -6.58 15.95 -16.20
C TYR A 12 -6.70 14.67 -17.04
N ILE A 13 -5.65 13.84 -17.06
CA ILE A 13 -5.68 12.54 -17.74
C ILE A 13 -6.65 11.58 -17.04
N ASP A 14 -6.72 11.56 -15.70
CA ASP A 14 -7.67 10.76 -14.95
C ASP A 14 -9.12 11.15 -15.25
N ASP A 15 -9.41 12.45 -15.38
CA ASP A 15 -10.75 12.96 -15.74
C ASP A 15 -11.26 12.32 -17.05
N ILE A 16 -10.39 12.13 -18.05
CA ILE A 16 -10.74 11.44 -19.30
C ILE A 16 -11.17 9.98 -19.03
N PHE A 17 -10.47 9.28 -18.13
CA PHE A 17 -10.86 7.93 -17.72
C PHE A 17 -12.16 7.94 -16.90
N GLN A 18 -12.36 8.94 -16.04
CA GLN A 18 -13.58 9.09 -15.26
C GLN A 18 -14.80 9.31 -16.18
N GLU A 19 -14.69 10.16 -17.21
CA GLU A 19 -15.76 10.35 -18.20
C GLU A 19 -16.17 9.04 -18.88
N HIS A 20 -15.20 8.17 -19.19
CA HIS A 20 -15.50 6.84 -19.70
C HIS A 20 -16.19 5.95 -18.64
N LYS A 21 -15.69 5.96 -17.38
CA LYS A 21 -16.27 5.18 -16.28
C LYS A 21 -17.70 5.61 -15.95
N GLU A 22 -18.02 6.88 -16.08
CA GLU A 22 -19.38 7.42 -15.85
C GLU A 22 -20.41 6.93 -16.89
N ARG A 23 -19.95 6.45 -18.07
CA ARG A 23 -20.83 5.82 -19.06
C ARG A 23 -21.19 4.37 -18.73
N LEU A 24 -20.47 3.75 -17.78
CA LEU A 24 -20.75 2.39 -17.34
C LEU A 24 -21.91 2.41 -16.35
N ARG A 25 -22.71 1.33 -16.35
CA ARG A 25 -23.78 1.18 -15.37
C ARG A 25 -23.16 0.95 -13.98
N PRO A 26 -23.71 1.57 -12.91
CA PRO A 26 -23.30 1.26 -11.55
C PRO A 26 -23.40 -0.24 -11.25
N TYR A 27 -22.52 -0.73 -10.39
CA TYR A 27 -22.56 -2.13 -9.97
C TYR A 27 -23.88 -2.46 -9.27
N THR A 28 -24.46 -3.60 -9.61
CA THR A 28 -25.64 -4.12 -8.91
C THR A 28 -25.23 -4.78 -7.61
N GLU A 29 -26.18 -4.93 -6.67
CA GLU A 29 -25.93 -5.67 -5.43
C GLU A 29 -25.38 -7.08 -5.70
N ALA A 30 -25.90 -7.79 -6.71
CA ALA A 30 -25.42 -9.12 -7.09
C ALA A 30 -23.96 -9.14 -7.56
N GLN A 31 -23.42 -8.03 -8.07
CA GLN A 31 -22.02 -7.91 -8.48
C GLN A 31 -21.09 -7.58 -7.30
N LEU A 32 -21.60 -6.88 -6.29
CA LEU A 32 -20.81 -6.48 -5.11
C LEU A 32 -20.90 -7.49 -3.97
N ASN A 33 -22.04 -8.14 -3.83
CA ASN A 33 -22.33 -9.05 -2.74
C ASN A 33 -21.56 -10.37 -2.91
N PHE A 34 -21.00 -10.86 -1.82
CA PHE A 34 -20.42 -12.19 -1.75
C PHE A 34 -21.30 -13.10 -0.90
N ASN A 35 -22.27 -13.76 -1.55
CA ASN A 35 -23.32 -14.53 -0.87
C ASN A 35 -22.80 -15.51 0.18
N GLY A 36 -23.32 -15.37 1.40
CA GLY A 36 -22.97 -16.19 2.56
C GLY A 36 -21.73 -15.70 3.32
N ILE A 37 -21.10 -14.60 2.89
CA ILE A 37 -19.96 -14.00 3.58
C ILE A 37 -20.37 -12.63 4.13
N THR A 38 -20.14 -12.42 5.42
CA THR A 38 -20.44 -11.14 6.08
C THR A 38 -19.24 -10.70 6.90
N VAL A 39 -18.76 -9.47 6.65
CA VAL A 39 -17.75 -8.84 7.51
C VAL A 39 -18.45 -8.28 8.74
N THR A 40 -18.11 -8.79 9.92
CA THR A 40 -18.76 -8.39 11.19
C THR A 40 -17.96 -7.32 11.94
N GLY A 41 -16.69 -7.13 11.58
CA GLY A 41 -15.84 -6.11 12.19
C GLY A 41 -14.50 -5.97 11.48
N VAL A 42 -13.93 -4.78 11.58
CA VAL A 42 -12.57 -4.47 11.13
C VAL A 42 -11.92 -3.62 12.22
N GLN A 43 -10.72 -4.01 12.63
CA GLN A 43 -9.92 -3.27 13.61
C GLN A 43 -8.49 -3.14 13.10
N VAL A 44 -7.86 -2.00 13.37
CA VAL A 44 -6.44 -1.77 13.12
C VAL A 44 -5.73 -1.66 14.46
N ALA A 45 -4.79 -2.56 14.72
CA ALA A 45 -3.97 -2.52 15.93
C ALA A 45 -2.55 -2.09 15.55
N PRO A 46 -2.12 -0.85 15.88
CA PRO A 46 -0.72 -0.47 15.75
C PRO A 46 0.13 -1.18 16.81
N GLU A 47 1.42 -1.37 16.55
CA GLU A 47 2.35 -1.92 17.56
C GLU A 47 2.46 -1.02 18.80
N ARG A 48 2.25 0.29 18.61
CA ARG A 48 2.23 1.30 19.66
C ARG A 48 1.09 2.29 19.40
N GLY A 49 0.41 2.70 20.47
CA GLY A 49 -0.69 3.67 20.39
C GLY A 49 -2.10 3.06 20.43
N PRO A 50 -3.13 3.90 20.30
CA PRO A 50 -4.52 3.47 20.41
C PRO A 50 -4.98 2.67 19.18
N THR A 51 -5.88 1.71 19.41
CA THR A 51 -6.56 0.96 18.34
C THR A 51 -7.28 1.91 17.37
N ASN A 52 -7.33 1.54 16.09
CA ASN A 52 -7.92 2.29 14.99
C ASN A 52 -7.29 3.67 14.74
N THR A 53 -6.03 3.86 15.15
CA THR A 53 -5.27 5.07 14.87
C THR A 53 -3.97 4.72 14.17
N PHE A 54 -3.80 5.22 12.94
CA PHE A 54 -2.52 5.18 12.24
C PHE A 54 -1.61 6.27 12.79
N GLN A 55 -0.38 5.92 13.15
CA GLN A 55 0.61 6.87 13.63
C GLN A 55 1.70 7.04 12.59
N THR A 56 1.92 8.28 12.16
CA THR A 56 2.98 8.65 11.22
C THR A 56 4.01 9.54 11.90
N SER A 57 5.24 9.50 11.42
CA SER A 57 6.37 10.25 11.97
C SER A 57 7.39 10.60 10.89
N TRP A 58 8.21 11.61 11.13
CA TRP A 58 9.40 11.87 10.32
C TRP A 58 10.54 10.96 10.78
N GLN A 59 11.20 10.30 9.82
CA GLN A 59 12.38 9.48 10.05
C GLN A 59 13.53 9.97 9.16
N GLN A 60 14.76 9.84 9.65
CA GLN A 60 15.97 10.08 8.88
C GLN A 60 16.59 8.75 8.43
N SER A 61 16.93 8.66 7.15
CA SER A 61 17.66 7.53 6.56
C SER A 61 18.81 8.04 5.71
N ASP A 62 19.90 7.29 5.71
CA ASP A 62 21.10 7.61 4.94
C ASP A 62 21.09 6.80 3.63
N VAL A 63 21.43 7.46 2.52
CA VAL A 63 21.57 6.83 1.19
C VAL A 63 23.02 6.99 0.76
N ASP A 64 23.65 5.88 0.36
CA ASP A 64 24.99 5.91 -0.22
C ASP A 64 24.94 6.42 -1.67
N LEU A 65 25.65 7.52 -1.94
CA LEU A 65 25.70 8.17 -3.24
C LEU A 65 26.90 7.71 -4.09
N SER A 66 27.73 6.79 -3.58
CA SER A 66 28.96 6.30 -4.21
C SER A 66 28.80 5.84 -5.66
N ARG A 67 27.63 5.30 -6.04
CA ARG A 67 27.36 4.83 -7.41
C ARG A 67 26.95 5.92 -8.40
N GLY A 68 26.52 7.08 -7.91
CA GLY A 68 25.96 8.16 -8.75
C GLY A 68 26.91 9.33 -8.99
N MET A 69 28.01 9.40 -8.24
CA MET A 69 28.97 10.49 -8.32
C MET A 69 30.39 9.93 -8.28
N ASP A 70 31.26 10.47 -9.12
CA ASP A 70 32.69 10.14 -9.12
C ASP A 70 33.35 10.80 -7.91
N PHE A 71 33.43 10.07 -6.80
CA PHE A 71 34.22 10.47 -5.65
C PHE A 71 35.65 9.97 -5.87
N VAL A 72 36.54 10.90 -6.28
CA VAL A 72 37.97 10.62 -6.38
C VAL A 72 38.47 10.18 -4.99
N ALA A 73 38.90 8.91 -4.89
CA ALA A 73 39.58 8.38 -3.70
C ALA A 73 40.71 9.35 -3.30
N PRO A 74 40.87 9.69 -2.00
CA PRO A 74 40.72 8.81 -0.84
C PRO A 74 39.48 9.08 0.03
N ARG A 75 38.55 9.93 -0.41
CA ARG A 75 37.32 10.22 0.34
C ARG A 75 36.37 9.04 0.14
N GLY A 76 36.19 8.21 1.16
CA GLY A 76 35.31 7.03 1.12
C GLY A 76 33.85 7.36 0.80
N ASN A 77 32.97 6.37 0.95
CA ASN A 77 31.55 6.48 0.56
C ASN A 77 30.90 7.75 1.13
N VAL A 78 30.30 8.55 0.26
CA VAL A 78 29.55 9.73 0.64
C VAL A 78 28.10 9.34 0.81
N THR A 79 27.61 9.43 2.04
CA THR A 79 26.21 9.26 2.35
C THR A 79 25.50 10.60 2.42
N ALA A 80 24.25 10.63 1.96
CA ALA A 80 23.34 11.76 2.19
C ALA A 80 22.18 11.31 3.08
N ARG A 81 21.91 12.13 4.09
CA ARG A 81 20.79 11.94 5.02
C ARG A 81 19.55 12.62 4.48
N PHE A 82 18.46 11.87 4.36
CA PHE A 82 17.16 12.38 3.95
C PHE A 82 16.14 12.18 5.06
N THR A 83 15.26 13.16 5.22
CA THR A 83 14.10 13.05 6.10
C THR A 83 12.90 12.63 5.24
N HIS A 84 12.19 11.58 5.65
CA HIS A 84 11.03 11.06 4.95
C HIS A 84 9.92 10.71 5.95
N LEU A 85 8.69 10.61 5.44
CA LEU A 85 7.56 10.11 6.24
C LEU A 85 7.78 8.63 6.54
N ASN A 86 7.28 8.16 7.68
CA ASN A 86 7.14 6.75 7.99
C ASN A 86 5.89 6.54 8.85
N HIS A 87 5.51 5.29 9.07
CA HIS A 87 4.41 4.92 9.95
C HIS A 87 4.81 3.82 10.93
N THR A 88 4.14 3.76 12.07
CA THR A 88 4.27 2.62 13.00
C THR A 88 3.66 1.37 12.35
N PRO A 89 4.31 0.20 12.41
CA PRO A 89 3.72 -1.03 11.90
C PRO A 89 2.37 -1.32 12.56
N PHE A 90 1.44 -1.88 11.79
CA PHE A 90 0.09 -2.18 12.27
C PHE A 90 -0.41 -3.50 11.69
N THR A 91 -1.43 -4.07 12.34
CA THR A 91 -2.10 -5.29 11.88
C THR A 91 -3.60 -5.04 11.73
N TYR A 92 -4.14 -5.41 10.57
CA TYR A 92 -5.58 -5.52 10.36
C TYR A 92 -6.10 -6.79 11.04
N SER A 93 -7.17 -6.68 11.81
CA SER A 93 -7.98 -7.81 12.28
C SER A 93 -9.38 -7.69 11.72
N ILE A 94 -9.71 -8.57 10.78
CA ILE A 94 -10.99 -8.57 10.06
C ILE A 94 -11.79 -9.79 10.53
N GLN A 95 -12.94 -9.54 11.14
CA GLN A 95 -13.87 -10.60 11.56
C GLN A 95 -14.86 -10.88 10.43
N VAL A 96 -14.95 -12.14 10.01
CA VAL A 96 -15.80 -12.57 8.89
C VAL A 96 -16.61 -13.79 9.30
N ASN A 97 -17.91 -13.78 9.03
CA ASN A 97 -18.78 -14.92 9.18
C ASN A 97 -19.07 -15.55 7.80
N ASN A 98 -18.85 -16.86 7.68
CA ASN A 98 -19.20 -17.64 6.51
C ASN A 98 -20.39 -18.55 6.82
N SER A 99 -21.59 -18.17 6.35
CA SER A 99 -22.84 -18.90 6.53
C SER A 99 -23.14 -19.90 5.41
N SER A 100 -22.24 -20.10 4.44
CA SER A 100 -22.52 -20.95 3.27
C SER A 100 -22.41 -22.46 3.52
N GLY A 101 -22.08 -22.88 4.75
CA GLY A 101 -21.92 -24.29 5.12
C GLY A 101 -20.69 -25.01 4.51
N ALA A 102 -19.92 -24.32 3.68
CA ALA A 102 -18.72 -24.86 3.02
C ALA A 102 -17.56 -23.85 3.08
N GLN A 103 -16.32 -24.34 2.96
CA GLN A 103 -15.16 -23.46 2.88
C GLN A 103 -15.21 -22.60 1.59
N ARG A 104 -14.92 -21.31 1.72
CA ARG A 104 -14.96 -20.35 0.61
C ARG A 104 -13.62 -19.64 0.48
N MET A 105 -13.17 -19.44 -0.75
CA MET A 105 -12.04 -18.55 -1.06
C MET A 105 -12.58 -17.17 -1.40
N GLY A 106 -11.99 -16.13 -0.81
CA GLY A 106 -12.35 -14.74 -1.07
C GLY A 106 -11.12 -13.87 -1.30
N MET A 107 -11.30 -12.74 -1.98
CA MET A 107 -10.27 -11.73 -2.11
C MET A 107 -10.61 -10.57 -1.17
N VAL A 108 -9.76 -10.33 -0.18
CA VAL A 108 -9.84 -9.14 0.67
C VAL A 108 -9.25 -7.97 -0.09
N ARG A 109 -9.98 -6.87 -0.15
CA ARG A 109 -9.55 -5.60 -0.77
C ARG A 109 -9.68 -4.51 0.27
N ILE A 110 -8.58 -3.86 0.62
CA ILE A 110 -8.54 -2.81 1.64
C ILE A 110 -8.25 -1.48 0.94
N PHE A 111 -9.12 -0.50 1.15
CA PHE A 111 -8.93 0.87 0.66
C PHE A 111 -9.02 1.84 1.83
N LEU A 112 -8.30 2.95 1.73
CA LEU A 112 -8.37 4.08 2.66
C LEU A 112 -8.83 5.32 1.89
N ALA A 113 -9.70 6.13 2.49
CA ALA A 113 -10.18 7.37 1.90
C ALA A 113 -10.43 8.43 3.00
N PRO A 114 -10.31 9.73 2.67
CA PRO A 114 -10.66 10.78 3.61
C PRO A 114 -12.16 10.74 3.92
N LYS A 115 -12.52 10.98 5.18
CA LYS A 115 -13.91 11.07 5.62
C LYS A 115 -14.52 12.45 5.32
N THR A 116 -13.72 13.49 5.46
CA THR A 116 -14.14 14.89 5.32
C THR A 116 -13.28 15.64 4.32
N ASP A 117 -13.86 16.67 3.72
CA ASP A 117 -13.14 17.63 2.87
C ASP A 117 -12.25 18.58 3.70
N GLU A 118 -11.56 19.51 3.03
CA GLU A 118 -10.67 20.50 3.65
C GLU A 118 -11.40 21.51 4.56
N ARG A 119 -12.73 21.57 4.46
CA ARG A 119 -13.61 22.44 5.26
C ARG A 119 -14.26 21.68 6.42
N GLY A 120 -14.04 20.37 6.53
CA GLY A 120 -14.58 19.50 7.56
C GLY A 120 -15.98 18.93 7.25
N ASN A 121 -16.50 19.09 6.03
CA ASN A 121 -17.79 18.52 5.64
C ASN A 121 -17.63 17.03 5.29
N GLU A 122 -18.65 16.23 5.57
CA GLU A 122 -18.67 14.82 5.16
C GLU A 122 -18.72 14.70 3.63
N MET A 123 -17.86 13.83 3.10
CA MET A 123 -17.75 13.65 1.66
C MET A 123 -18.82 12.70 1.12
N LEU A 124 -19.39 13.03 -0.04
CA LEU A 124 -20.22 12.08 -0.78
C LEU A 124 -19.36 10.91 -1.28
N PHE A 125 -19.91 9.70 -1.23
CA PHE A 125 -19.22 8.50 -1.71
C PHE A 125 -18.76 8.62 -3.18
N ARG A 126 -19.52 9.33 -4.02
CA ARG A 126 -19.17 9.62 -5.43
C ARG A 126 -17.83 10.37 -5.56
N ASP A 127 -17.53 11.26 -4.62
CA ASP A 127 -16.30 12.07 -4.64
C ASP A 127 -15.20 11.34 -3.87
N GLN A 128 -15.55 10.71 -2.75
CA GLN A 128 -14.65 9.88 -1.95
C GLN A 128 -14.02 8.75 -2.76
N ARG A 129 -14.75 8.15 -3.72
CA ARG A 129 -14.24 7.08 -4.60
C ARG A 129 -12.99 7.48 -5.39
N LEU A 130 -12.82 8.77 -5.71
CA LEU A 130 -11.68 9.30 -6.46
C LEU A 130 -10.42 9.42 -5.60
N MET A 131 -10.59 9.35 -4.26
CA MET A 131 -9.52 9.48 -3.28
C MET A 131 -9.25 8.20 -2.50
N MET A 132 -9.86 7.09 -2.91
CA MET A 132 -9.60 5.77 -2.36
C MET A 132 -8.21 5.29 -2.80
N ILE A 133 -7.29 5.16 -1.85
CA ILE A 133 -5.98 4.54 -2.08
C ILE A 133 -6.05 3.05 -1.74
N GLU A 134 -5.48 2.21 -2.59
CA GLU A 134 -5.40 0.76 -2.33
C GLU A 134 -4.32 0.50 -1.27
N MET A 135 -4.71 -0.14 -0.17
CA MET A 135 -3.81 -0.48 0.93
C MET A 135 -3.28 -1.91 0.82
N ASP A 136 -4.12 -2.86 0.38
CA ASP A 136 -3.75 -4.27 0.24
C ASP A 136 -4.79 -5.06 -0.57
N LYS A 137 -4.36 -6.16 -1.18
CA LYS A 137 -5.22 -7.11 -1.90
C LYS A 137 -4.66 -8.53 -1.77
N PHE A 138 -5.38 -9.42 -1.08
CA PHE A 138 -4.90 -10.79 -0.85
C PHE A 138 -6.03 -11.81 -0.81
N VAL A 139 -5.69 -13.06 -1.12
CA VAL A 139 -6.64 -14.19 -1.11
C VAL A 139 -6.66 -14.81 0.28
N VAL A 140 -7.86 -15.12 0.77
CA VAL A 140 -8.09 -15.80 2.04
C VAL A 140 -8.99 -17.01 1.85
N SER A 141 -8.78 -18.02 2.69
CA SER A 141 -9.69 -19.14 2.83
C SER A 141 -10.49 -19.02 4.11
N MET A 142 -11.81 -19.13 4.01
CA MET A 142 -12.74 -18.94 5.13
C MET A 142 -13.50 -20.23 5.38
N ARG A 143 -13.32 -20.84 6.56
CA ARG A 143 -14.09 -22.00 7.00
C ARG A 143 -15.54 -21.58 7.33
N PRO A 144 -16.52 -22.50 7.33
CA PRO A 144 -17.87 -22.20 7.83
C PRO A 144 -17.84 -21.64 9.26
N GLY A 145 -18.72 -20.69 9.55
CA GLY A 145 -18.78 -19.96 10.81
C GLY A 145 -17.84 -18.75 10.89
N GLN A 146 -17.40 -18.41 12.11
CA GLN A 146 -16.59 -17.22 12.36
C GLN A 146 -15.10 -17.44 12.02
N ASN A 147 -14.53 -16.45 11.34
CA ASN A 147 -13.13 -16.37 10.94
C ASN A 147 -12.54 -15.04 11.42
N THR A 148 -11.28 -15.06 11.81
CA THR A 148 -10.50 -13.85 12.09
C THR A 148 -9.29 -13.84 11.19
N ILE A 149 -9.28 -12.91 10.23
CA ILE A 149 -8.17 -12.71 9.31
C ILE A 149 -7.25 -11.69 9.95
N ARG A 150 -5.96 -12.02 10.06
CA ARG A 150 -4.90 -11.10 10.53
C ARG A 150 -3.95 -10.83 9.38
N ARG A 151 -3.66 -9.55 9.14
CA ARG A 151 -2.79 -9.11 8.05
C ARG A 151 -1.90 -7.98 8.51
N ARG A 152 -0.58 -8.16 8.46
CA ARG A 152 0.39 -7.15 8.89
C ARG A 152 0.61 -6.13 7.78
N SER A 153 0.92 -4.89 8.14
CA SER A 153 1.25 -3.82 7.18
C SER A 153 2.41 -4.21 6.26
N THR A 154 3.41 -4.92 6.80
CA THR A 154 4.60 -5.41 6.07
C THR A 154 4.29 -6.46 5.01
N GLU A 155 3.08 -7.03 5.01
CA GLU A 155 2.66 -8.04 4.04
C GLU A 155 1.88 -7.42 2.86
N SER A 156 1.69 -6.10 2.84
CA SER A 156 0.93 -5.41 1.78
C SER A 156 1.46 -5.76 0.39
N THR A 157 0.54 -6.10 -0.51
CA THR A 157 0.87 -6.36 -1.92
C THR A 157 1.17 -5.09 -2.73
N VAL A 158 0.93 -3.91 -2.15
CA VAL A 158 1.16 -2.62 -2.81
C VAL A 158 2.61 -2.15 -2.60
N THR A 159 3.22 -2.53 -1.48
CA THR A 159 4.51 -1.97 -1.05
C THR A 159 5.71 -2.90 -1.29
N ILE A 160 6.88 -2.32 -1.56
CA ILE A 160 8.17 -3.03 -1.44
C ILE A 160 8.68 -2.99 0.00
N PRO A 161 9.40 -4.01 0.49
CA PRO A 161 10.02 -3.99 1.82
C PRO A 161 10.88 -2.75 2.08
N PHE A 162 10.82 -2.21 3.29
CA PHE A 162 11.49 -0.96 3.67
C PHE A 162 13.00 -1.00 3.39
N GLU A 163 13.62 -2.14 3.71
CA GLU A 163 15.06 -2.37 3.55
C GLU A 163 15.51 -2.19 2.10
N ARG A 164 14.62 -2.39 1.13
CA ARG A 164 14.94 -2.24 -0.30
C ARG A 164 14.87 -0.81 -0.80
N THR A 165 14.27 0.10 -0.04
CA THR A 165 14.08 1.50 -0.45
C THR A 165 15.39 2.27 -0.46
N PHE A 166 16.23 2.05 0.57
CA PHE A 166 17.49 2.77 0.77
C PHE A 166 18.71 1.83 0.83
N ARG A 167 18.58 0.57 0.37
CA ARG A 167 19.68 -0.40 0.41
C ARG A 167 20.91 0.05 -0.36
N SER A 168 22.07 -0.39 0.11
CA SER A 168 23.24 -0.48 -0.75
C SER A 168 22.98 -1.51 -1.86
N LEU A 169 23.27 -1.14 -3.11
CA LEU A 169 23.20 -2.05 -4.26
C LEU A 169 24.47 -2.89 -4.42
N GLU A 170 25.48 -2.68 -3.58
CA GLU A 170 26.71 -3.47 -3.54
C GLU A 170 26.58 -4.63 -2.54
N GLU A 171 25.87 -4.39 -1.44
CA GLU A 171 25.61 -5.41 -0.45
C GLU A 171 24.66 -6.49 -0.98
N SER A 172 25.06 -7.76 -0.82
CA SER A 172 24.27 -8.94 -1.21
C SER A 172 23.90 -9.00 -2.69
N ARG A 173 24.67 -8.35 -3.58
CA ARG A 173 24.45 -8.43 -5.02
C ARG A 173 24.88 -9.82 -5.54
N PRO A 174 23.96 -10.60 -6.13
CA PRO A 174 24.31 -11.89 -6.72
C PRO A 174 25.16 -11.72 -7.98
N ASP A 175 25.92 -12.76 -8.33
CA ASP A 175 26.77 -12.78 -9.53
C ASP A 175 25.96 -12.47 -10.80
N GLN A 176 26.58 -11.71 -11.71
CA GLN A 176 25.93 -11.14 -12.91
C GLN A 176 25.41 -12.19 -13.92
N THR A 177 25.65 -13.47 -13.68
CA THR A 177 25.27 -14.57 -14.57
C THR A 177 24.16 -15.45 -14.00
N THR A 178 23.58 -15.06 -12.87
CA THR A 178 22.54 -15.85 -12.18
C THR A 178 21.14 -15.27 -12.36
N ASP A 179 20.12 -16.12 -12.41
CA ASP A 179 18.71 -15.70 -12.39
C ASP A 179 18.37 -14.84 -11.15
N ALA A 180 19.14 -15.02 -10.07
CA ALA A 180 19.05 -14.19 -8.87
C ALA A 180 19.33 -12.71 -9.16
N GLN A 181 20.12 -12.36 -10.18
CA GLN A 181 20.34 -10.96 -10.58
C GLN A 181 19.08 -10.33 -11.16
N GLN A 182 18.33 -11.06 -11.99
CA GLN A 182 17.07 -10.56 -12.54
C GLN A 182 16.06 -10.31 -11.42
N GLN A 183 15.95 -11.23 -10.47
CA GLN A 183 15.11 -11.04 -9.29
C GLN A 183 15.58 -9.84 -8.46
N PHE A 184 16.88 -9.70 -8.21
CA PHE A 184 17.44 -8.57 -7.47
C PHE A 184 17.12 -7.21 -8.11
N ASN A 185 17.08 -7.14 -9.45
CA ASN A 185 16.78 -5.93 -10.21
C ASN A 185 15.27 -5.67 -10.36
N PHE A 186 14.46 -6.71 -10.59
CA PHE A 186 13.00 -6.60 -10.79
C PHE A 186 12.28 -6.08 -9.55
N CYS A 187 12.86 -6.34 -8.37
CA CYS A 187 12.31 -5.98 -7.07
C CYS A 187 12.25 -4.46 -6.75
N GLY A 188 12.56 -3.57 -7.70
CA GLY A 188 12.44 -2.12 -7.54
C GLY A 188 11.03 -1.56 -7.79
N CYS A 189 10.09 -2.36 -8.31
CA CYS A 189 8.72 -1.94 -8.56
C CYS A 189 7.82 -2.17 -7.33
N GLY A 190 7.10 -1.13 -6.93
CA GLY A 190 6.10 -1.11 -5.85
C GLY A 190 6.18 0.18 -5.05
N TRP A 191 5.15 0.47 -4.27
CA TRP A 191 5.10 1.69 -3.45
C TRP A 191 6.11 1.57 -2.29
N PRO A 192 6.83 2.64 -1.91
CA PRO A 192 7.73 2.56 -0.76
C PRO A 192 6.93 2.26 0.52
N HIS A 193 7.36 1.28 1.34
CA HIS A 193 6.63 0.89 2.55
C HIS A 193 6.34 2.03 3.55
N HIS A 194 7.18 3.07 3.53
CA HIS A 194 7.07 4.20 4.45
C HIS A 194 6.03 5.26 4.00
N MET A 195 5.42 5.07 2.82
CA MET A 195 4.43 5.94 2.19
C MET A 195 3.08 5.22 2.04
#